data_AF-A0A2E9JWI4-F1
#
_entry.id   AF-A0A2E9JWI4-F1
#
_cell.length_a   1.000
_cell.length_b   1.000
_cell.length_c   1.000
_cell.angle_alpha   90.00
_cell.angle_beta   90.00
_cell.angle_gamma   90.00
#
_symmetry.space_group_name_H-M   'P 1'
#
loop_
_entity.id
_entity.type
_entity.pdbx_description
1 polymer ?
#
loop_
_entity_poly.entity_id
_entity_poly.type
_entity_poly.pdbx_seq_one_letter_code
_entity_poly.pdbx_strand_id
1 'polypeptide(L)'
;MERPDGYIVFECIFDRSVMYKSLVSLTASLLMVTLAHAQDYTETNLRQADVAVGEAAWQQNCAFCHTVGRGQAAMVGPNLYQLFKRKVGTQEGFAYSQALLADQRQWTPILFAQYVQSPGATIPGNVMPTVSVSAQQVFALTAYVMRVSGSVDWDAPAVATAATGGLDAELAMSAPEFWAQYMENTIKFTLPRDNGETYSFVAYFNPDGTITGNNRGLNGVWRMRDKRKFCYSIERVGVHPYEWMHCVPPKATNKLVFGKVMESFAPVKGFDELKIDVSWLEGRPFPLEGDAHPDYWTFLFANTTRYEIKVDGETVIVDAHFNKDKSITSPQGAHGEWYTRGSDGREDTMCYYLEDVSGVDGKLGECFALVLMFNPRVGARWPSRFDQGNAYWAEITDGRNE
;
A
#
# COMPACT_ATOMS: atom_id res chain seq x y z
N MET A 1 34.13 -38.05 -57.86
CA MET A 1 32.70 -38.18 -57.58
C MET A 1 32.62 -38.60 -56.12
N GLU A 2 32.16 -37.68 -55.27
CA GLU A 2 31.61 -37.82 -53.89
C GLU A 2 32.22 -38.84 -52.91
N ARG A 3 32.44 -38.63 -51.61
CA ARG A 3 32.57 -37.55 -50.61
C ARG A 3 33.13 -38.29 -49.36
N PRO A 4 33.73 -37.60 -48.38
CA PRO A 4 34.78 -38.20 -47.55
C PRO A 4 34.41 -38.40 -46.06
N ASP A 5 35.39 -38.92 -45.33
CA ASP A 5 35.64 -38.78 -43.88
C ASP A 5 35.22 -39.94 -42.95
N GLY A 6 36.02 -41.01 -43.02
CA GLY A 6 36.23 -41.99 -41.95
C GLY A 6 37.57 -41.72 -41.23
N TYR A 7 37.54 -41.80 -39.91
CA TYR A 7 38.64 -41.51 -38.98
C TYR A 7 39.87 -42.43 -39.14
N ILE A 8 41.08 -41.87 -38.94
CA ILE A 8 42.33 -42.62 -38.72
C ILE A 8 42.96 -42.20 -37.40
N VAL A 9 43.30 -43.23 -36.61
CA VAL A 9 44.06 -43.24 -35.35
C VAL A 9 45.55 -43.38 -35.68
N PHE A 10 46.47 -42.70 -34.99
CA PHE A 10 47.81 -43.25 -34.69
C PHE A 10 48.48 -42.56 -33.49
N GLU A 11 49.32 -43.36 -32.84
CA GLU A 11 49.90 -43.33 -31.50
C GLU A 11 50.88 -42.18 -31.18
N CYS A 12 51.18 -42.00 -29.89
CA CYS A 12 52.56 -41.75 -29.46
C CYS A 12 52.84 -42.26 -28.02
N ILE A 13 53.47 -43.44 -27.97
CA ILE A 13 54.71 -43.80 -27.25
C ILE A 13 54.86 -43.38 -25.76
N PHE A 14 54.96 -44.42 -24.93
CA PHE A 14 55.49 -44.45 -23.56
C PHE A 14 56.99 -44.11 -23.51
N ASP A 15 57.40 -43.27 -22.55
CA ASP A 15 58.74 -43.33 -21.96
C ASP A 15 58.62 -43.42 -20.41
N ARG A 16 59.32 -44.40 -19.85
CA ARG A 16 59.35 -44.80 -18.44
C ARG A 16 60.70 -44.41 -17.84
N SER A 17 60.77 -43.23 -17.26
CA SER A 17 61.69 -42.90 -16.15
C SER A 17 61.20 -41.56 -15.59
N VAL A 18 60.77 -41.41 -14.34
CA VAL A 18 61.53 -41.58 -13.10
C VAL A 18 60.50 -41.67 -11.95
N MET A 19 60.58 -42.73 -11.15
CA MET A 19 59.96 -42.80 -9.82
C MET A 19 60.63 -41.77 -8.91
N TYR A 20 59.87 -40.88 -8.27
CA TYR A 20 60.05 -40.55 -6.84
C TYR A 20 58.98 -39.58 -6.32
N LYS A 21 58.39 -39.94 -5.17
CA LYS A 21 57.70 -39.09 -4.16
C LYS A 21 56.34 -38.51 -4.56
N SER A 22 55.25 -39.17 -4.19
CA SER A 22 54.58 -39.09 -2.88
C SER A 22 53.54 -37.95 -2.80
N LEU A 23 52.29 -38.41 -2.76
CA LEU A 23 51.12 -37.82 -2.11
C LEU A 23 50.49 -36.58 -2.77
N VAL A 24 49.16 -36.69 -2.94
CA VAL A 24 48.15 -35.69 -3.33
C VAL A 24 47.69 -35.79 -4.78
N SER A 25 46.72 -36.68 -5.01
CA SER A 25 45.56 -36.51 -5.92
C SER A 25 45.04 -37.88 -6.35
N LEU A 26 44.03 -38.39 -5.63
CA LEU A 26 43.08 -39.33 -6.21
C LEU A 26 41.67 -38.80 -5.88
N THR A 27 40.77 -38.96 -6.85
CA THR A 27 39.32 -38.67 -6.84
C THR A 27 38.88 -37.23 -7.12
N ALA A 28 39.10 -36.80 -8.36
CA ALA A 28 38.16 -35.93 -9.05
C ALA A 28 37.42 -36.77 -10.10
N SER A 29 36.17 -37.15 -9.82
CA SER A 29 35.06 -37.33 -10.78
C SER A 29 33.85 -38.00 -10.12
N LEU A 30 32.68 -37.40 -10.39
CA LEU A 30 31.31 -37.86 -10.13
C LEU A 30 30.78 -37.80 -8.68
N LEU A 31 30.31 -36.60 -8.30
CA LEU A 31 28.95 -36.40 -7.77
C LEU A 31 28.61 -34.89 -7.79
N MET A 32 28.25 -34.35 -8.96
CA MET A 32 27.39 -33.15 -8.94
C MET A 32 25.98 -33.62 -8.62
N VAL A 33 25.74 -33.84 -7.32
CA VAL A 33 24.37 -33.91 -6.81
C VAL A 33 23.80 -32.53 -7.04
N THR A 34 22.84 -32.43 -7.96
CA THR A 34 21.93 -31.30 -8.00
C THR A 34 21.16 -31.31 -6.68
N LEU A 35 21.65 -30.56 -5.70
CA LEU A 35 20.86 -30.19 -4.53
C LEU A 35 19.71 -29.35 -5.05
N ALA A 36 18.57 -29.98 -5.30
CA ALA A 36 17.29 -29.32 -5.17
C ALA A 36 17.28 -28.77 -3.73
N HIS A 37 17.60 -27.49 -3.58
CA HIS A 37 17.53 -26.84 -2.29
C HIS A 37 16.06 -26.84 -1.91
N ALA A 38 15.67 -27.73 -0.99
CA ALA A 38 14.40 -27.59 -0.30
C ALA A 38 14.39 -26.18 0.27
N GLN A 39 13.48 -25.33 -0.21
CA GLN A 39 13.41 -23.96 0.25
C GLN A 39 13.23 -23.94 1.76
N ASP A 40 14.08 -23.19 2.45
CA ASP A 40 14.06 -23.10 3.90
C ASP A 40 13.02 -22.06 4.34
N TYR A 41 11.86 -22.56 4.80
CA TYR A 41 10.72 -21.79 5.31
C TYR A 41 10.87 -21.38 6.79
N THR A 42 12.09 -21.26 7.32
CA THR A 42 12.31 -20.62 8.63
C THR A 42 11.81 -19.17 8.63
N GLU A 43 11.38 -18.69 9.80
CA GLU A 43 10.90 -17.32 9.97
C GLU A 43 11.96 -16.29 9.53
N THR A 44 13.23 -16.50 9.86
CA THR A 44 14.34 -15.64 9.45
C THR A 44 14.39 -15.45 7.94
N ASN A 45 14.26 -16.52 7.16
CA ASN A 45 14.32 -16.44 5.70
C ASN A 45 13.04 -15.86 5.11
N LEU A 46 11.86 -16.20 5.65
CA LEU A 46 10.59 -15.66 5.18
C LEU A 46 10.49 -14.15 5.44
N ARG A 47 11.07 -13.65 6.52
CA ARG A 47 11.21 -12.21 6.78
C ARG A 47 12.05 -11.49 5.70
N GLN A 48 12.99 -12.18 5.07
CA GLN A 48 13.85 -11.67 4.00
C GLN A 48 13.31 -11.93 2.58
N ALA A 49 12.16 -12.62 2.45
CA ALA A 49 11.59 -12.93 1.14
C ALA A 49 11.20 -11.65 0.38
N ASP A 50 11.39 -11.67 -0.95
CA ASP A 50 10.99 -10.59 -1.83
C ASP A 50 9.45 -10.45 -1.86
N VAL A 51 8.95 -9.43 -1.16
CA VAL A 51 7.52 -9.21 -1.00
C VAL A 51 6.86 -8.73 -2.30
N ALA A 52 7.59 -8.06 -3.19
CA ALA A 52 7.05 -7.65 -4.49
C ALA A 52 6.80 -8.85 -5.40
N VAL A 53 7.71 -9.84 -5.41
CA VAL A 53 7.50 -11.12 -6.10
C VAL A 53 6.30 -11.86 -5.50
N GLY A 54 6.15 -11.83 -4.18
CA GLY A 54 5.03 -12.45 -3.47
C GLY A 54 3.68 -11.78 -3.78
N GLU A 55 3.64 -10.45 -3.81
CA GLU A 55 2.47 -9.66 -4.18
C GLU A 55 2.07 -9.91 -5.64
N ALA A 56 3.04 -9.91 -6.57
CA ALA A 56 2.78 -10.22 -7.97
C ALA A 56 2.21 -11.62 -8.15
N ALA A 57 2.78 -12.62 -7.47
CA ALA A 57 2.27 -13.99 -7.47
C ALA A 57 0.84 -14.07 -6.91
N TRP A 58 0.54 -13.32 -5.84
CA TRP A 58 -0.80 -13.23 -5.27
C TRP A 58 -1.81 -12.64 -6.26
N GLN A 59 -1.50 -11.50 -6.88
CA GLN A 59 -2.40 -10.86 -7.84
C GLN A 59 -2.69 -11.75 -9.05
N GLN A 60 -1.66 -12.43 -9.56
CA GLN A 60 -1.77 -13.28 -10.75
C GLN A 60 -2.52 -14.59 -10.50
N ASN A 61 -2.40 -15.17 -9.29
CA ASN A 61 -2.83 -16.56 -9.06
C ASN A 61 -3.91 -16.72 -7.98
N CYS A 62 -4.07 -15.75 -7.08
CA CYS A 62 -4.87 -15.92 -5.86
C CYS A 62 -5.97 -14.87 -5.69
N ALA A 63 -5.69 -13.62 -6.04
CA ALA A 63 -6.57 -12.47 -5.75
C ALA A 63 -7.95 -12.55 -6.42
N PHE A 64 -8.08 -13.30 -7.52
CA PHE A 64 -9.37 -13.52 -8.17
C PHE A 64 -10.32 -14.39 -7.32
N CYS A 65 -9.78 -15.33 -6.55
CA CYS A 65 -10.57 -16.28 -5.77
C CYS A 65 -10.60 -15.94 -4.28
N HIS A 66 -9.60 -15.23 -3.76
CA HIS A 66 -9.40 -15.04 -2.33
C HIS A 66 -9.25 -13.57 -1.94
N THR A 67 -9.89 -13.21 -0.84
CA THR A 67 -9.58 -12.01 -0.06
C THR A 67 -8.63 -12.38 1.08
N VAL A 68 -8.00 -11.38 1.72
CA VAL A 68 -6.99 -11.64 2.77
C VAL A 68 -7.09 -10.74 4.00
N GLY A 69 -7.84 -9.64 3.89
CA GLY A 69 -8.05 -8.68 4.99
C GLY A 69 -9.15 -9.08 5.97
N ARG A 70 -9.05 -8.56 7.19
CA ARG A 70 -10.03 -8.75 8.27
C ARG A 70 -11.42 -8.29 7.82
N GLY A 71 -12.42 -9.14 8.00
CA GLY A 71 -13.83 -8.81 7.72
C GLY A 71 -14.20 -8.73 6.24
N GLN A 72 -13.28 -9.04 5.30
CA GLN A 72 -13.62 -9.12 3.89
C GLN A 72 -14.42 -10.40 3.58
N ALA A 73 -15.37 -10.32 2.66
CA ALA A 73 -16.21 -11.44 2.25
C ALA A 73 -15.41 -12.59 1.61
N ALA A 74 -15.87 -13.83 1.77
CA ALA A 74 -15.39 -14.93 0.94
C ALA A 74 -15.87 -14.75 -0.51
N MET A 75 -15.10 -15.26 -1.48
CA MET A 75 -15.43 -15.20 -2.91
C MET A 75 -15.57 -16.63 -3.45
N VAL A 76 -14.89 -16.95 -4.55
CA VAL A 76 -14.77 -18.33 -5.06
C VAL A 76 -14.06 -19.22 -4.03
N GLY A 77 -13.07 -18.67 -3.33
CA GLY A 77 -12.37 -19.28 -2.22
C GLY A 77 -12.59 -18.55 -0.88
N PRO A 78 -12.17 -19.17 0.23
CA PRO A 78 -12.24 -18.57 1.57
C PRO A 78 -11.42 -17.29 1.68
N ASN A 79 -11.81 -16.41 2.61
CA ASN A 79 -10.99 -15.31 3.11
C ASN A 79 -9.77 -15.85 3.89
N LEU A 80 -8.58 -15.36 3.55
CA LEU A 80 -7.32 -15.87 4.12
C LEU A 80 -6.82 -15.10 5.34
N TYR A 81 -7.62 -14.20 5.94
CA TYR A 81 -7.28 -13.52 7.18
C TYR A 81 -6.91 -14.53 8.27
N GLN A 82 -5.80 -14.29 8.95
CA GLN A 82 -5.23 -15.17 9.98
C GLN A 82 -5.03 -16.64 9.52
N LEU A 83 -4.84 -16.91 8.22
CA LEU A 83 -4.71 -18.27 7.68
C LEU A 83 -3.76 -19.17 8.48
N PHE A 84 -2.53 -18.71 8.75
CA PHE A 84 -1.50 -19.49 9.45
C PHE A 84 -1.72 -19.60 10.98
N LYS A 85 -2.85 -19.10 11.49
CA LYS A 85 -3.31 -19.34 12.87
C LYS A 85 -4.54 -20.26 12.90
N ARG A 86 -4.93 -20.83 11.76
CA ARG A 86 -6.14 -21.65 11.61
C ARG A 86 -5.81 -23.07 11.16
N LYS A 87 -6.75 -23.97 11.44
CA LYS A 87 -6.77 -25.33 10.87
C LYS A 87 -7.25 -25.28 9.43
N VAL A 88 -6.90 -26.31 8.65
CA VAL A 88 -7.43 -26.48 7.29
C VAL A 88 -8.97 -26.58 7.36
N GLY A 89 -9.66 -25.91 6.45
CA GLY A 89 -11.12 -26.04 6.34
C GLY A 89 -11.97 -25.35 7.42
N THR A 90 -11.42 -24.41 8.20
CA THR A 90 -12.14 -23.84 9.36
C THR A 90 -12.51 -22.36 9.27
N GLN A 91 -12.57 -21.75 8.08
CA GLN A 91 -13.19 -20.43 8.00
C GLN A 91 -14.69 -20.52 8.21
N GLU A 92 -15.20 -19.73 9.14
CA GLU A 92 -16.62 -19.58 9.34
C GLU A 92 -17.32 -19.04 8.08
N GLY A 93 -18.48 -19.64 7.76
CA GLY A 93 -19.32 -19.21 6.65
C GLY A 93 -18.85 -19.63 5.25
N PHE A 94 -17.75 -20.38 5.10
CA PHE A 94 -17.31 -20.90 3.80
C PHE A 94 -17.63 -22.39 3.63
N ALA A 95 -18.15 -22.77 2.47
CA ALA A 95 -18.46 -24.16 2.13
C ALA A 95 -17.23 -24.88 1.54
N TYR A 96 -16.58 -25.71 2.36
CA TYR A 96 -15.39 -26.46 1.96
C TYR A 96 -15.72 -27.81 1.31
N SER A 97 -14.77 -28.36 0.56
CA SER A 97 -14.85 -29.77 0.15
C SER A 97 -14.67 -30.70 1.35
N GLN A 98 -15.20 -31.92 1.24
CA GLN A 98 -15.06 -32.93 2.29
C GLN A 98 -13.58 -33.24 2.61
N ALA A 99 -12.71 -33.21 1.61
CA ALA A 99 -11.27 -33.40 1.81
C ALA A 99 -10.64 -32.31 2.68
N LEU A 100 -11.01 -31.04 2.49
CA LEU A 100 -10.50 -29.94 3.32
C LEU A 100 -11.10 -29.95 4.72
N LEU A 101 -12.36 -30.36 4.89
CA LEU A 101 -13.00 -30.50 6.21
C LEU A 101 -12.42 -31.66 7.03
N ALA A 102 -12.02 -32.75 6.37
CA ALA A 102 -11.45 -33.92 7.04
C ALA A 102 -9.98 -33.70 7.47
N ASP A 103 -9.28 -32.73 6.87
CA ASP A 103 -7.88 -32.47 7.15
C ASP A 103 -7.68 -31.81 8.53
N GLN A 104 -6.96 -32.51 9.41
CA GLN A 104 -6.74 -32.06 10.79
C GLN A 104 -5.49 -31.19 10.96
N ARG A 105 -4.74 -30.92 9.89
CA ARG A 105 -3.51 -30.12 9.94
C ARG A 105 -3.80 -28.64 10.20
N GLN A 106 -2.80 -27.95 10.73
CA GLN A 106 -2.77 -26.50 10.79
C GLN A 106 -2.04 -25.94 9.58
N TRP A 107 -2.44 -24.75 9.13
CA TRP A 107 -1.70 -24.06 8.07
C TRP A 107 -0.32 -23.64 8.58
N THR A 108 0.70 -24.29 8.04
CA THR A 108 2.10 -23.90 8.19
C THR A 108 2.62 -23.32 6.88
N PRO A 109 3.72 -22.54 6.89
CA PRO A 109 4.36 -22.05 5.66
C PRO A 109 4.66 -23.16 4.65
N ILE A 110 5.11 -24.32 5.14
CA ILE A 110 5.44 -25.50 4.34
C ILE A 110 4.17 -26.13 3.75
N LEU A 111 3.13 -26.34 4.57
CA LEU A 111 1.88 -26.92 4.10
C LEU A 111 1.21 -26.03 3.05
N PHE A 112 1.19 -24.72 3.29
CA PHE A 112 0.69 -23.74 2.33
C PHE A 112 1.47 -23.81 1.02
N ALA A 113 2.80 -23.82 1.08
CA ALA A 113 3.65 -23.88 -0.10
C ALA A 113 3.42 -25.15 -0.94
N GLN A 114 3.30 -26.31 -0.30
CA GLN A 114 3.00 -27.58 -0.97
C GLN A 114 1.60 -27.54 -1.59
N TYR A 115 0.62 -27.05 -0.82
CA TYR A 115 -0.77 -26.99 -1.26
C TYR A 115 -0.94 -26.06 -2.46
N VAL A 116 -0.33 -24.89 -2.47
CA VAL A 116 -0.44 -23.97 -3.61
C VAL A 116 0.27 -24.52 -4.85
N GLN A 117 1.42 -25.21 -4.70
CA GLN A 117 2.12 -25.82 -5.83
C GLN A 117 1.34 -26.97 -6.47
N SER A 118 0.66 -27.77 -5.65
CA SER A 118 -0.14 -28.88 -6.15
C SER A 118 -1.26 -29.19 -5.17
N PRO A 119 -2.42 -28.51 -5.29
CA PRO A 119 -3.53 -28.70 -4.35
C PRO A 119 -3.98 -30.16 -4.34
N GLY A 120 -4.21 -30.72 -5.54
CA GLY A 120 -4.69 -32.09 -5.73
C GLY A 120 -3.75 -33.18 -5.20
N ALA A 121 -2.44 -32.96 -5.26
CA ALA A 121 -1.47 -33.90 -4.67
C ALA A 121 -1.37 -33.73 -3.14
N THR A 122 -1.48 -32.51 -2.64
CA THR A 122 -1.29 -32.21 -1.21
C THR A 122 -2.51 -32.56 -0.36
N ILE A 123 -3.72 -32.33 -0.91
CA ILE A 123 -5.00 -32.68 -0.29
C ILE A 123 -5.89 -33.30 -1.38
N PRO A 124 -5.77 -34.61 -1.65
CA PRO A 124 -6.59 -35.29 -2.66
C PRO A 124 -8.09 -35.10 -2.40
N GLY A 125 -8.84 -34.71 -3.43
CA GLY A 125 -10.28 -34.42 -3.33
C GLY A 125 -10.62 -32.99 -2.86
N ASN A 126 -9.64 -32.10 -2.71
CA ASN A 126 -9.91 -30.68 -2.64
C ASN A 126 -10.42 -30.15 -3.98
N VAL A 127 -11.14 -29.01 -3.95
CA VAL A 127 -11.74 -28.39 -5.13
C VAL A 127 -11.03 -27.11 -5.57
N MET A 128 -9.88 -26.78 -4.96
CA MET A 128 -9.08 -25.64 -5.40
C MET A 128 -8.38 -26.00 -6.72
N PRO A 129 -8.56 -25.20 -7.78
CA PRO A 129 -7.85 -25.40 -9.04
C PRO A 129 -6.34 -25.30 -8.86
N THR A 130 -5.58 -26.01 -9.69
CA THR A 130 -4.12 -25.85 -9.72
C THR A 130 -3.77 -24.48 -10.29
N VAL A 131 -2.81 -23.81 -9.66
CA VAL A 131 -2.29 -22.52 -10.10
C VAL A 131 -0.85 -22.68 -10.57
N SER A 132 -0.42 -21.86 -11.52
CA SER A 132 0.93 -21.94 -12.09
C SER A 132 1.86 -20.99 -11.35
N VAL A 133 2.46 -21.48 -10.26
CA VAL A 133 3.47 -20.73 -9.49
C VAL A 133 4.77 -21.52 -9.40
N SER A 134 5.89 -20.87 -9.71
CA SER A 134 7.22 -21.47 -9.54
C SER A 134 7.57 -21.63 -8.05
N ALA A 135 8.51 -22.50 -7.73
CA ALA A 135 8.98 -22.64 -6.34
C ALA A 135 9.47 -21.31 -5.74
N GLN A 136 10.17 -20.49 -6.53
CA GLN A 136 10.61 -19.15 -6.10
C GLN A 136 9.42 -18.23 -5.79
N GLN A 137 8.40 -18.23 -6.66
CA GLN A 137 7.18 -17.44 -6.43
C GLN A 137 6.42 -17.94 -5.20
N VAL A 138 6.39 -19.25 -4.95
CA VAL A 138 5.69 -19.83 -3.80
C VAL A 138 6.32 -19.39 -2.49
N PHE A 139 7.66 -19.39 -2.38
CA PHE A 139 8.35 -18.88 -1.19
C PHE A 139 7.99 -17.42 -0.88
N ALA A 140 8.10 -16.56 -1.90
CA ALA A 140 7.75 -15.15 -1.80
C ALA A 140 6.26 -14.94 -1.48
N LEU A 141 5.38 -15.72 -2.12
CA LEU A 141 3.94 -15.71 -1.90
C LEU A 141 3.58 -16.12 -0.48
N THR A 142 4.18 -17.18 0.06
CA THR A 142 3.98 -17.61 1.44
C THR A 142 4.30 -16.46 2.40
N ALA A 143 5.45 -15.83 2.22
CA ALA A 143 5.88 -14.71 3.05
C ALA A 143 4.97 -13.47 2.90
N TYR A 144 4.48 -13.19 1.69
CA TYR A 144 3.52 -12.11 1.43
C TYR A 144 2.20 -12.38 2.16
N VAL A 145 1.58 -13.56 1.95
CA VAL A 145 0.29 -13.92 2.54
C VAL A 145 0.37 -13.92 4.07
N MET A 146 1.47 -14.41 4.66
CA MET A 146 1.67 -14.35 6.11
C MET A 146 1.56 -12.92 6.65
N ARG A 147 2.18 -11.94 5.96
CA ARG A 147 2.12 -10.53 6.33
C ARG A 147 0.73 -9.94 6.14
N VAL A 148 0.17 -10.04 4.93
CA VAL A 148 -1.08 -9.34 4.60
C VAL A 148 -2.32 -9.96 5.23
N SER A 149 -2.26 -11.23 5.65
CA SER A 149 -3.34 -11.87 6.40
C SER A 149 -3.35 -11.49 7.89
N GLY A 150 -2.35 -10.78 8.38
CA GLY A 150 -2.14 -10.51 9.80
C GLY A 150 -1.80 -11.76 10.62
N SER A 151 -1.38 -12.85 9.94
CA SER A 151 -0.95 -14.08 10.61
C SER A 151 0.36 -13.93 11.38
N VAL A 152 1.16 -12.92 11.07
CA VAL A 152 2.41 -12.59 11.75
C VAL A 152 2.47 -11.11 12.08
N ASP A 153 3.25 -10.78 13.11
CA ASP A 153 3.59 -9.41 13.49
C ASP A 153 5.03 -9.14 13.00
N TRP A 154 5.17 -9.06 11.68
CA TRP A 154 6.45 -8.73 11.05
C TRP A 154 6.42 -7.26 10.68
N ASP A 155 7.49 -6.53 11.01
CA ASP A 155 7.70 -5.18 10.49
C ASP A 155 7.47 -5.17 8.99
N ALA A 156 6.90 -4.07 8.48
CA ALA A 156 6.81 -3.86 7.04
C ALA A 156 8.21 -4.10 6.44
N PRO A 157 8.34 -4.90 5.37
CA PRO A 157 9.65 -5.17 4.80
C PRO A 157 10.34 -3.84 4.56
N ALA A 158 11.60 -3.72 4.97
CA ALA A 158 12.45 -2.72 4.37
C ALA A 158 12.44 -3.02 2.87
N VAL A 159 11.67 -2.24 2.11
CA VAL A 159 11.72 -2.34 0.66
C VAL A 159 13.13 -1.89 0.32
N ALA A 160 14.01 -2.85 0.01
CA ALA A 160 15.30 -2.52 -0.55
C ALA A 160 15.04 -1.97 -1.96
N THR A 161 14.71 -0.68 -2.04
CA THR A 161 14.61 0.01 -3.31
C THR A 161 16.02 0.39 -3.78
N ALA A 162 16.26 0.17 -5.07
CA ALA A 162 17.56 0.26 -5.73
C ALA A 162 18.19 1.67 -5.80
N ALA A 163 17.61 2.70 -5.16
CA ALA A 163 18.16 4.05 -5.18
C ALA A 163 19.33 4.27 -4.19
N THR A 164 19.99 3.20 -3.75
CA THR A 164 21.17 3.24 -2.88
C THR A 164 22.49 3.14 -3.65
N GLY A 165 22.45 3.11 -5.00
CA GLY A 165 23.64 3.07 -5.84
C GLY A 165 23.44 3.68 -7.24
N GLY A 166 24.54 3.85 -7.98
CA GLY A 166 24.52 4.37 -9.35
C GLY A 166 24.03 5.83 -9.46
N LEU A 167 23.34 6.13 -10.57
CA LEU A 167 22.87 7.49 -10.89
C LEU A 167 21.90 8.07 -9.86
N ASP A 168 21.15 7.20 -9.17
CA ASP A 168 20.17 7.62 -8.15
C ASP A 168 20.88 8.18 -6.91
N ALA A 169 21.93 7.50 -6.46
CA ALA A 169 22.77 7.97 -5.35
C ALA A 169 23.58 9.23 -5.71
N GLU A 170 23.99 9.37 -6.98
CA GLU A 170 24.68 10.57 -7.48
C GLU A 170 23.76 11.81 -7.52
N LEU A 171 22.44 11.64 -7.54
CA LEU A 171 21.49 12.75 -7.70
C LEU A 171 21.60 13.78 -6.57
N ALA A 172 21.66 13.33 -5.33
CA ALA A 172 21.76 14.20 -4.15
C ALA A 172 22.99 15.12 -4.21
N MET A 173 24.11 14.59 -4.71
CA MET A 173 25.36 15.35 -4.84
C MET A 173 25.38 16.24 -6.09
N SER A 174 24.83 15.77 -7.20
CA SER A 174 24.89 16.48 -8.49
C SER A 174 23.83 17.56 -8.66
N ALA A 175 22.70 17.46 -7.96
CA ALA A 175 21.60 18.42 -8.01
C ALA A 175 20.95 18.59 -6.61
N PRO A 176 21.68 19.14 -5.61
CA PRO A 176 21.21 19.20 -4.22
C PRO A 176 19.93 20.03 -4.03
N GLU A 177 19.76 21.11 -4.80
CA GLU A 177 18.52 21.91 -4.74
C GLU A 177 17.31 21.16 -5.30
N PHE A 178 17.52 20.38 -6.37
CA PHE A 178 16.46 19.55 -6.96
C PHE A 178 16.11 18.40 -6.01
N TRP A 179 17.13 17.82 -5.39
CA TRP A 179 16.98 16.81 -4.36
C TRP A 179 16.14 17.34 -3.20
N ALA A 180 16.48 18.48 -2.62
CA ALA A 180 15.70 19.10 -1.55
C ALA A 180 14.25 19.38 -2.01
N GLN A 181 14.06 19.90 -3.23
CA GLN A 181 12.74 20.16 -3.79
C GLN A 181 11.84 18.91 -3.84
N TYR A 182 12.38 17.71 -4.12
CA TYR A 182 11.58 16.48 -4.19
C TYR A 182 11.54 15.69 -2.88
N MET A 183 12.67 15.60 -2.16
CA MET A 183 12.81 14.71 -1.00
C MET A 183 12.41 15.35 0.33
N GLU A 184 12.41 16.68 0.42
CA GLU A 184 12.16 17.42 1.66
C GLU A 184 10.80 18.13 1.68
N ASN A 185 10.06 18.08 0.56
CA ASN A 185 8.80 18.78 0.40
C ASN A 185 7.65 17.82 0.08
N THR A 186 6.44 18.32 0.27
CA THR A 186 5.20 17.62 -0.09
C THR A 186 4.78 18.03 -1.49
N ILE A 187 4.52 17.07 -2.37
CA ILE A 187 4.14 17.35 -3.76
C ILE A 187 2.66 17.06 -3.94
N LYS A 188 1.87 18.07 -4.30
CA LYS A 188 0.44 17.95 -4.59
C LYS A 188 0.23 17.82 -6.09
N PHE A 189 -0.50 16.77 -6.48
CA PHE A 189 -0.96 16.54 -7.84
C PHE A 189 -2.45 16.87 -7.92
N THR A 190 -2.87 17.53 -8.99
CA THR A 190 -4.28 17.85 -9.27
C THR A 190 -4.61 17.45 -10.70
N LEU A 191 -5.68 16.67 -10.88
CA LEU A 191 -6.09 16.06 -12.14
C LEU A 191 -7.57 16.35 -12.39
N PRO A 192 -8.00 16.52 -13.66
CA PRO A 192 -9.41 16.60 -14.00
C PRO A 192 -10.10 15.24 -13.83
N ARG A 193 -11.40 15.29 -13.55
CA ARG A 193 -12.33 14.16 -13.58
C ARG A 193 -13.24 14.28 -14.79
N ASP A 194 -13.84 13.16 -15.20
CA ASP A 194 -14.78 13.09 -16.32
C ASP A 194 -16.01 14.00 -16.16
N ASN A 195 -16.38 14.33 -14.91
CA ASN A 195 -17.49 15.21 -14.58
C ASN A 195 -17.13 16.70 -14.56
N GLY A 196 -15.90 17.08 -14.93
CA GLY A 196 -15.40 18.45 -14.92
C GLY A 196 -14.88 18.94 -13.56
N GLU A 197 -14.94 18.12 -12.51
CA GLU A 197 -14.31 18.43 -11.22
C GLU A 197 -12.80 18.14 -11.24
N THR A 198 -12.11 18.52 -10.17
CA THR A 198 -10.71 18.13 -9.95
C THR A 198 -10.54 17.14 -8.79
N TYR A 199 -9.60 16.23 -8.98
CA TYR A 199 -9.10 15.32 -7.98
C TYR A 199 -7.67 15.73 -7.59
N SER A 200 -7.39 15.82 -6.29
CA SER A 200 -6.04 16.10 -5.81
C SER A 200 -5.60 15.07 -4.79
N PHE A 201 -4.31 14.80 -4.76
CA PHE A 201 -3.66 13.99 -3.74
C PHE A 201 -2.21 14.49 -3.53
N VAL A 202 -1.57 14.04 -2.46
CA VAL A 202 -0.16 14.37 -2.20
C VAL A 202 0.71 13.13 -2.26
N ALA A 203 1.93 13.31 -2.74
CA ALA A 203 2.95 12.28 -2.76
C ALA A 203 4.24 12.78 -2.08
N TYR A 204 4.94 11.84 -1.46
CA TYR A 204 6.20 12.03 -0.77
C TYR A 204 7.25 11.17 -1.45
N PHE A 205 8.27 11.80 -2.04
CA PHE A 205 9.40 11.10 -2.64
C PHE A 205 10.40 10.79 -1.53
N ASN A 206 10.83 9.53 -1.44
CA ASN A 206 11.76 9.07 -0.41
C ASN A 206 13.17 8.93 -0.98
N PRO A 207 14.23 9.24 -0.20
CA PRO A 207 15.62 9.01 -0.60
C PRO A 207 15.92 7.58 -1.07
N ASP A 208 15.18 6.59 -0.58
CA ASP A 208 15.34 5.19 -0.95
C ASP A 208 14.82 4.87 -2.37
N GLY A 209 14.15 5.80 -3.05
CA GLY A 209 13.60 5.57 -4.38
C GLY A 209 12.12 5.20 -4.40
N THR A 210 11.44 5.16 -3.26
CA THR A 210 10.00 4.96 -3.17
C THR A 210 9.24 6.28 -3.22
N ILE A 211 7.95 6.19 -3.55
CA ILE A 211 6.98 7.27 -3.41
C ILE A 211 5.82 6.73 -2.59
N THR A 212 5.44 7.48 -1.57
CA THR A 212 4.24 7.22 -0.75
C THR A 212 3.28 8.39 -0.88
N GLY A 213 2.07 8.30 -0.34
CA GLY A 213 1.13 9.41 -0.37
C GLY A 213 0.03 9.30 0.67
N ASN A 214 -0.88 10.26 0.65
CA ASN A 214 -2.01 10.33 1.59
C ASN A 214 -3.16 9.36 1.24
N ASN A 215 -3.18 8.83 0.02
CA ASN A 215 -4.18 7.87 -0.40
C ASN A 215 -3.80 6.45 0.05
N ARG A 216 -4.77 5.72 0.60
CA ARG A 216 -4.57 4.33 1.00
C ARG A 216 -4.12 3.49 -0.19
N GLY A 217 -2.92 2.94 -0.09
CA GLY A 217 -2.35 2.06 -1.12
C GLY A 217 -1.75 2.80 -2.31
N LEU A 218 -1.72 4.13 -2.33
CA LEU A 218 -0.94 4.88 -3.31
C LEU A 218 0.53 4.67 -3.05
N ASN A 219 1.19 4.11 -4.04
CA ASN A 219 2.62 3.85 -4.04
C ASN A 219 3.22 4.37 -5.34
N GLY A 220 4.53 4.40 -5.38
CA GLY A 220 5.26 4.71 -6.59
C GLY A 220 6.75 4.52 -6.41
N VAL A 221 7.49 4.77 -7.47
CA VAL A 221 8.95 4.72 -7.48
C VAL A 221 9.50 5.87 -8.30
N TRP A 222 10.68 6.36 -7.96
CA TRP A 222 11.44 7.29 -8.79
C TRP A 222 12.84 6.76 -9.07
N ARG A 223 13.37 7.02 -10.27
CA ARG A 223 14.70 6.62 -10.73
C ARG A 223 15.28 7.65 -11.69
N MET A 224 16.59 7.79 -11.69
CA MET A 224 17.36 8.46 -12.72
C MET A 224 17.50 7.53 -13.92
N ARG A 225 16.91 7.90 -15.06
CA ARG A 225 17.02 7.14 -16.31
C ARG A 225 18.42 7.29 -16.94
N ASP A 226 18.94 8.51 -16.88
CA ASP A 226 20.30 8.90 -17.25
C ASP A 226 20.68 10.13 -16.39
N LYS A 227 21.86 10.73 -16.59
CA LYS A 227 22.26 11.96 -15.86
C LYS A 227 21.38 13.19 -16.14
N ARG A 228 20.36 13.09 -16.99
CA ARG A 228 19.53 14.19 -17.48
C ARG A 228 18.05 14.04 -17.17
N LYS A 229 17.59 12.88 -16.69
CA LYS A 229 16.16 12.59 -16.49
C LYS A 229 15.89 11.88 -15.17
N PHE A 230 15.22 12.59 -14.28
CA PHE A 230 14.55 12.06 -13.09
C PHE A 230 13.14 11.61 -13.49
N CYS A 231 12.87 10.33 -13.40
CA CYS A 231 11.60 9.73 -13.78
C CYS A 231 10.90 9.15 -12.56
N TYR A 232 9.58 9.23 -12.52
CA TYR A 232 8.79 8.60 -11.49
C TYR A 232 7.50 8.02 -12.03
N SER A 233 7.03 6.96 -11.37
CA SER A 233 5.70 6.40 -11.60
C SER A 233 4.91 6.39 -10.30
N ILE A 234 3.62 6.72 -10.41
CA ILE A 234 2.66 6.67 -9.31
C ILE A 234 1.54 5.74 -9.74
N GLU A 235 1.14 4.84 -8.83
CA GLU A 235 0.11 3.84 -9.05
C GLU A 235 -1.01 3.94 -8.01
N ARG A 236 -2.14 3.30 -8.32
CA ARG A 236 -3.33 3.20 -7.45
C ARG A 236 -3.91 4.57 -7.09
N VAL A 237 -3.95 5.46 -8.08
CA VAL A 237 -4.60 6.75 -7.96
C VAL A 237 -6.10 6.56 -8.07
N GLY A 238 -6.87 7.23 -7.20
CA GLY A 238 -8.32 6.99 -7.06
C GLY A 238 -9.18 7.43 -8.25
N VAL A 239 -8.58 7.92 -9.34
CA VAL A 239 -9.24 8.39 -10.56
C VAL A 239 -8.42 7.98 -11.78
N HIS A 240 -9.02 7.99 -12.97
CA HIS A 240 -8.30 7.70 -14.21
C HIS A 240 -7.36 8.87 -14.59
N PRO A 241 -6.11 8.59 -15.02
CA PRO A 241 -5.51 7.26 -15.11
C PRO A 241 -5.08 6.75 -13.72
N TYR A 242 -5.31 5.46 -13.48
CA TYR A 242 -4.96 4.81 -12.22
C TYR A 242 -3.45 4.75 -11.96
N GLU A 243 -2.65 4.90 -13.02
CA GLU A 243 -1.20 4.95 -13.00
C GLU A 243 -0.67 5.91 -14.06
N TRP A 244 0.50 6.50 -13.82
CA TRP A 244 1.26 7.21 -14.86
C TRP A 244 2.75 7.21 -14.55
N MET A 245 3.53 7.60 -15.55
CA MET A 245 4.95 7.88 -15.44
C MET A 245 5.25 9.27 -15.98
N HIS A 246 6.09 10.03 -15.28
CA HIS A 246 6.56 11.34 -15.71
C HIS A 246 8.08 11.46 -15.56
N CYS A 247 8.72 12.24 -16.42
CA CYS A 247 10.17 12.43 -16.41
C CYS A 247 10.55 13.90 -16.55
N VAL A 248 11.25 14.44 -15.56
CA VAL A 248 11.72 15.83 -15.51
C VAL A 248 13.25 15.90 -15.57
N PRO A 249 13.83 17.00 -16.07
CA PRO A 249 15.26 17.24 -15.84
C PRO A 249 15.53 17.45 -14.34
N PRO A 250 16.66 16.94 -13.79
CA PRO A 250 17.02 17.11 -12.38
C PRO A 250 17.54 18.53 -12.11
N LYS A 251 16.69 19.53 -12.35
CA LYS A 251 16.99 20.95 -12.15
C LYS A 251 15.93 21.56 -11.26
N ALA A 252 16.37 22.18 -10.17
CA ALA A 252 15.46 22.86 -9.26
C ALA A 252 14.74 24.01 -9.97
N THR A 253 13.54 24.32 -9.49
CA THR A 253 12.82 25.50 -9.95
C THR A 253 13.37 26.73 -9.23
N ASN A 254 14.07 27.62 -9.95
CA ASN A 254 14.73 28.82 -9.38
C ASN A 254 13.81 29.80 -8.63
N LYS A 255 12.49 29.61 -8.67
CA LYS A 255 11.47 30.40 -7.97
C LYS A 255 10.35 29.49 -7.46
N LEU A 256 10.69 28.54 -6.60
CA LEU A 256 9.68 27.71 -5.96
C LEU A 256 8.72 28.61 -5.17
N VAL A 257 7.44 28.61 -5.53
CA VAL A 257 6.39 29.33 -4.80
C VAL A 257 5.43 28.28 -4.24
N PHE A 258 5.50 28.06 -2.94
CA PHE A 258 4.67 27.07 -2.27
C PHE A 258 3.17 27.38 -2.44
N GLY A 259 2.37 26.33 -2.59
CA GLY A 259 0.92 26.41 -2.77
C GLY A 259 0.45 26.84 -4.17
N LYS A 260 1.35 27.22 -5.08
CA LYS A 260 0.99 27.54 -6.48
C LYS A 260 1.32 26.38 -7.41
N VAL A 261 0.56 26.27 -8.50
CA VAL A 261 0.89 25.35 -9.60
C VAL A 261 2.21 25.81 -10.21
N MET A 262 3.22 24.94 -10.15
CA MET A 262 4.56 25.21 -10.64
C MET A 262 4.84 24.48 -11.96
N GLU A 263 4.23 23.31 -12.15
CA GLU A 263 4.35 22.52 -13.36
C GLU A 263 2.98 21.98 -13.76
N SER A 264 2.76 21.82 -15.06
CA SER A 264 1.63 21.06 -15.60
C SER A 264 2.12 20.12 -16.68
N PHE A 265 1.64 18.89 -16.72
CA PHE A 265 2.00 17.94 -17.76
C PHE A 265 0.81 17.06 -18.17
N ALA A 266 0.86 16.55 -19.41
CA ALA A 266 -0.02 15.48 -19.88
C ALA A 266 0.76 14.16 -19.84
N PRO A 267 0.36 13.17 -19.04
CA PRO A 267 1.10 11.92 -18.87
C PRO A 267 1.10 11.07 -20.14
N VAL A 268 0.07 11.21 -20.98
CA VAL A 268 -0.08 10.49 -22.24
C VAL A 268 -0.07 11.48 -23.38
N LYS A 269 0.89 11.31 -24.30
CA LYS A 269 1.00 12.15 -25.49
C LYS A 269 -0.28 12.07 -26.32
N GLY A 270 -0.92 13.22 -26.58
CA GLY A 270 -2.16 13.31 -27.36
C GLY A 270 -3.45 13.31 -26.53
N PHE A 271 -3.34 13.30 -25.19
CA PHE A 271 -4.46 13.47 -24.26
C PHE A 271 -4.30 14.78 -23.48
N ASP A 272 -4.37 15.90 -24.20
CA ASP A 272 -4.14 17.23 -23.62
C ASP A 272 -5.25 17.65 -22.64
N GLU A 273 -6.42 17.00 -22.72
CA GLU A 273 -7.52 17.10 -21.77
C GLU A 273 -7.18 16.54 -20.38
N LEU A 274 -6.23 15.61 -20.29
CA LEU A 274 -5.73 15.06 -19.05
C LEU A 274 -4.50 15.84 -18.61
N LYS A 275 -4.74 17.03 -18.08
CA LYS A 275 -3.69 17.91 -17.57
C LYS A 275 -3.49 17.70 -16.06
N ILE A 276 -2.30 17.25 -15.67
CA ILE A 276 -1.91 17.10 -14.28
C ILE A 276 -1.14 18.34 -13.84
N ASP A 277 -1.70 19.07 -12.88
CA ASP A 277 -1.06 20.21 -12.25
C ASP A 277 -0.28 19.76 -11.00
N VAL A 278 0.94 20.27 -10.86
CA VAL A 278 1.86 19.94 -9.77
C VAL A 278 2.17 21.21 -8.98
N SER A 279 1.97 21.16 -7.67
CA SER A 279 2.40 22.19 -6.74
C SER A 279 3.23 21.60 -5.60
N TRP A 280 4.07 22.45 -5.01
CA TRP A 280 4.87 22.09 -3.85
C TRP A 280 4.28 22.75 -2.61
N LEU A 281 4.25 22.00 -1.52
CA LEU A 281 3.91 22.49 -0.19
C LEU A 281 5.16 22.37 0.68
N GLU A 282 5.36 23.34 1.56
CA GLU A 282 6.56 23.44 2.38
C GLU A 282 6.63 22.27 3.37
N GLY A 283 7.80 21.63 3.43
CA GLY A 283 8.08 20.56 4.38
C GLY A 283 7.50 19.20 4.02
N ARG A 284 8.01 18.18 4.72
CA ARG A 284 7.59 16.79 4.63
C ARG A 284 7.12 16.36 6.01
N PRO A 285 5.82 16.19 6.25
CA PRO A 285 5.39 15.56 7.49
C PRO A 285 6.01 14.16 7.52
N PHE A 286 6.78 13.85 8.57
CA PHE A 286 7.30 12.50 8.80
C PHE A 286 6.15 11.48 8.74
N PRO A 287 6.39 10.19 8.41
CA PRO A 287 5.36 9.21 8.69
C PRO A 287 5.15 9.20 10.21
N LEU A 288 3.87 9.22 10.58
CA LEU A 288 3.28 9.14 11.92
C LEU A 288 2.75 10.49 12.43
N GLU A 289 1.63 10.37 13.15
CA GLU A 289 1.11 11.35 14.10
C GLU A 289 0.05 12.32 13.54
N GLY A 290 -1.12 11.76 13.25
CA GLY A 290 -2.33 12.30 13.88
C GLY A 290 -2.98 13.57 13.37
N ASP A 291 -2.34 14.43 12.60
CA ASP A 291 -2.99 15.70 12.29
C ASP A 291 -3.71 15.67 10.94
N ALA A 292 -4.95 16.14 10.95
CA ALA A 292 -5.76 16.30 9.75
C ALA A 292 -5.01 17.16 8.73
N HIS A 293 -5.20 16.87 7.44
CA HIS A 293 -4.62 17.66 6.35
C HIS A 293 -4.84 19.18 6.58
N PRO A 294 -3.90 20.09 6.30
CA PRO A 294 -4.08 21.54 6.57
C PRO A 294 -5.38 22.14 5.99
N ASP A 295 -5.80 21.64 4.83
CA ASP A 295 -7.08 22.02 4.22
C ASP A 295 -8.29 21.53 5.03
N TYR A 296 -8.23 20.38 5.72
CA TYR A 296 -9.34 19.87 6.55
C TYR A 296 -9.85 20.94 7.51
N TRP A 297 -8.93 21.60 8.23
CA TRP A 297 -9.28 22.68 9.15
C TRP A 297 -9.87 23.88 8.42
N THR A 298 -9.34 24.21 7.25
CA THR A 298 -9.89 25.29 6.40
C THR A 298 -11.32 24.99 5.97
N PHE A 299 -11.61 23.76 5.51
CA PHE A 299 -12.95 23.35 5.10
C PHE A 299 -13.90 23.25 6.29
N LEU A 300 -13.45 22.68 7.42
CA LEU A 300 -14.21 22.63 8.65
C LEU A 300 -14.60 24.03 9.16
N PHE A 301 -13.68 24.99 9.07
CA PHE A 301 -13.93 26.36 9.53
C PHE A 301 -14.59 27.26 8.47
N ALA A 302 -14.66 26.85 7.21
CA ALA A 302 -15.32 27.66 6.16
C ALA A 302 -16.76 27.23 5.88
N ASN A 303 -17.16 26.01 6.28
CA ASN A 303 -18.42 25.40 5.90
C ASN A 303 -19.29 25.03 7.11
N THR A 304 -20.52 24.61 6.84
CA THR A 304 -21.47 24.11 7.83
C THR A 304 -21.52 22.59 7.79
N THR A 305 -21.36 21.94 8.95
CA THR A 305 -21.66 20.51 9.11
C THR A 305 -23.10 20.35 9.57
N ARG A 306 -23.99 19.91 8.67
CA ARG A 306 -25.39 19.64 8.96
C ARG A 306 -25.55 18.23 9.53
N TYR A 307 -26.07 18.13 10.74
CA TYR A 307 -26.45 16.88 11.38
C TYR A 307 -27.97 16.68 11.31
N GLU A 308 -28.39 15.52 10.81
CA GLU A 308 -29.76 15.01 10.94
C GLU A 308 -29.76 13.92 12.05
N ILE A 309 -30.03 14.33 13.28
CA ILE A 309 -29.89 13.50 14.49
C ILE A 309 -31.22 12.81 14.78
N LYS A 310 -31.19 11.50 15.07
CA LYS A 310 -32.36 10.74 15.52
C LYS A 310 -32.53 10.86 17.03
N VAL A 311 -33.65 11.44 17.45
CA VAL A 311 -34.01 11.71 18.86
C VAL A 311 -35.44 11.23 19.06
N ASP A 312 -35.64 10.24 19.93
CA ASP A 312 -36.95 9.64 20.25
C ASP A 312 -37.86 9.30 19.05
N GLY A 313 -37.24 8.90 17.93
CA GLY A 313 -37.93 8.52 16.70
C GLY A 313 -38.16 9.67 15.70
N GLU A 314 -37.88 10.92 16.10
CA GLU A 314 -37.91 12.10 15.24
C GLU A 314 -36.51 12.47 14.73
N THR A 315 -36.45 13.37 13.74
CA THR A 315 -35.19 13.94 13.23
C THR A 315 -35.06 15.39 13.63
N VAL A 316 -33.98 15.68 14.34
CA VAL A 316 -33.57 17.02 14.74
C VAL A 316 -32.41 17.46 13.86
N ILE A 317 -32.50 18.66 13.29
CA ILE A 317 -31.45 19.23 12.43
C ILE A 317 -30.59 20.17 13.26
N VAL A 318 -29.28 19.99 13.20
CA VAL A 318 -28.28 20.89 13.80
C VAL A 318 -27.27 21.27 12.74
N ASP A 319 -27.22 22.55 12.37
CA ASP A 319 -26.18 23.09 11.50
C ASP A 319 -25.04 23.60 12.38
N ALA A 320 -23.94 22.86 12.44
CA ALA A 320 -22.82 23.15 13.34
C ALA A 320 -21.70 23.89 12.60
N HIS A 321 -21.24 25.00 13.22
CA HIS A 321 -20.11 25.79 12.78
C HIS A 321 -18.95 25.59 13.77
N PHE A 322 -17.94 24.85 13.34
CA PHE A 322 -16.73 24.64 14.13
C PHE A 322 -15.83 25.88 13.99
N ASN A 323 -15.38 26.47 15.09
CA ASN A 323 -14.63 27.72 15.08
C ASN A 323 -13.17 27.51 15.49
N LYS A 324 -12.29 28.41 15.02
CA LYS A 324 -10.85 28.35 15.31
C LYS A 324 -10.52 28.49 16.79
N ASP A 325 -11.39 29.14 17.55
CA ASP A 325 -11.28 29.31 18.99
C ASP A 325 -11.76 28.09 19.80
N LYS A 326 -11.99 26.96 19.12
CA LYS A 326 -12.47 25.69 19.68
C LYS A 326 -13.95 25.66 20.04
N SER A 327 -14.69 26.74 19.83
CA SER A 327 -16.15 26.72 19.99
C SER A 327 -16.87 26.07 18.81
N ILE A 328 -18.08 25.59 19.06
CA ILE A 328 -19.05 25.20 18.04
C ILE A 328 -20.31 26.04 18.26
N THR A 329 -20.79 26.66 17.20
CA THR A 329 -22.04 27.44 17.23
C THR A 329 -23.04 26.88 16.23
N SER A 330 -24.33 27.08 16.50
CA SER A 330 -25.40 26.63 15.61
C SER A 330 -26.53 27.67 15.54
N PRO A 331 -27.07 27.98 14.34
CA PRO A 331 -28.26 28.81 14.20
C PRO A 331 -29.49 28.26 14.93
N GLN A 332 -29.54 26.94 15.15
CA GLN A 332 -30.60 26.25 15.87
C GLN A 332 -30.47 26.35 17.40
N GLY A 333 -29.49 27.10 17.91
CA GLY A 333 -29.27 27.33 19.35
C GLY A 333 -28.34 26.32 20.03
N ALA A 334 -28.01 25.23 19.34
CA ALA A 334 -27.01 24.28 19.83
C ALA A 334 -25.61 24.92 19.85
N HIS A 335 -24.78 24.49 20.80
CA HIS A 335 -23.42 25.00 20.93
C HIS A 335 -22.51 23.93 21.52
N GLY A 336 -21.20 24.14 21.55
CA GLY A 336 -20.29 23.20 22.21
C GLY A 336 -18.84 23.53 21.96
N GLU A 337 -17.98 22.53 22.11
CA GLU A 337 -16.54 22.69 21.91
C GLU A 337 -15.95 21.49 21.19
N TRP A 338 -14.85 21.73 20.48
CA TRP A 338 -14.02 20.68 19.90
C TRP A 338 -12.58 20.78 20.41
N TYR A 339 -11.93 19.64 20.50
CA TYR A 339 -10.53 19.54 20.91
C TYR A 339 -9.88 18.33 20.25
N THR A 340 -8.57 18.37 20.16
CA THR A 340 -7.74 17.26 19.72
C THR A 340 -7.14 16.54 20.93
N ARG A 341 -6.93 15.23 20.83
CA ARG A 341 -6.27 14.39 21.83
C ARG A 341 -5.49 13.27 21.15
N GLY A 342 -4.52 12.69 21.84
CA GLY A 342 -3.80 11.50 21.38
C GLY A 342 -2.85 10.96 22.46
N SER A 343 -2.18 9.82 22.17
CA SER A 343 -1.17 9.24 23.06
C SER A 343 0.23 9.73 22.71
N ASP A 344 1.12 9.72 23.70
CA ASP A 344 2.57 9.94 23.52
C ASP A 344 2.95 11.33 22.96
N GLY A 345 2.14 12.36 23.22
CA GLY A 345 2.39 13.74 22.77
C GLY A 345 1.79 14.09 21.41
N ARG A 346 0.97 13.20 20.84
CA ARG A 346 0.24 13.42 19.59
C ARG A 346 -1.16 13.98 19.76
N GLU A 347 -1.67 14.63 18.73
CA GLU A 347 -3.06 15.07 18.59
C GLU A 347 -3.82 14.27 17.52
N ASP A 348 -3.79 12.93 17.59
CA ASP A 348 -4.28 12.05 16.50
C ASP A 348 -5.79 11.82 16.36
N THR A 349 -6.55 12.38 17.30
CA THR A 349 -7.99 12.22 17.40
C THR A 349 -8.63 13.59 17.62
N MET A 350 -9.61 13.96 16.81
CA MET A 350 -10.47 15.10 17.09
C MET A 350 -11.74 14.61 17.77
N CYS A 351 -12.09 15.30 18.85
CA CYS A 351 -13.29 15.10 19.64
C CYS A 351 -14.11 16.37 19.63
N TYR A 352 -15.41 16.23 19.74
CA TYR A 352 -16.29 17.37 19.96
C TYR A 352 -17.55 16.96 20.71
N TYR A 353 -18.24 17.96 21.24
CA TYR A 353 -19.58 17.79 21.78
C TYR A 353 -20.49 18.95 21.39
N LEU A 354 -21.80 18.69 21.42
CA LEU A 354 -22.90 19.61 21.21
C LEU A 354 -23.82 19.57 22.43
N GLU A 355 -24.29 20.73 22.85
CA GLU A 355 -25.22 21.02 23.93
C GLU A 355 -26.44 21.75 23.38
N ASP A 356 -27.52 21.76 24.16
CA ASP A 356 -28.81 22.37 23.82
C ASP A 356 -29.39 21.88 22.48
N VAL A 357 -29.11 20.62 22.13
CA VAL A 357 -29.75 19.95 21.01
C VAL A 357 -31.19 19.63 21.40
N SER A 358 -32.15 20.14 20.61
CA SER A 358 -33.58 19.96 20.89
C SER A 358 -33.95 18.48 21.09
N GLY A 359 -34.67 18.19 22.17
CA GLY A 359 -35.11 16.83 22.52
C GLY A 359 -34.04 15.92 23.13
N VAL A 360 -32.82 16.42 23.38
CA VAL A 360 -31.74 15.65 24.00
C VAL A 360 -31.37 16.24 25.36
N ASP A 361 -31.46 15.43 26.41
CA ASP A 361 -30.97 15.81 27.72
C ASP A 361 -29.44 15.60 27.81
N GLY A 362 -28.69 16.71 27.81
CA GLY A 362 -27.24 16.72 28.00
C GLY A 362 -26.41 16.80 26.72
N LYS A 363 -25.11 16.47 26.82
CA LYS A 363 -24.13 16.60 25.73
C LYS A 363 -24.24 15.42 24.75
N LEU A 364 -24.26 15.71 23.45
CA LEU A 364 -23.95 14.73 22.39
C LEU A 364 -22.51 14.90 21.95
N GLY A 365 -21.71 13.85 21.94
CA GLY A 365 -20.32 13.96 21.50
C GLY A 365 -19.79 12.69 20.88
N GLU A 366 -18.68 12.81 20.18
CA GLU A 366 -17.92 11.70 19.65
C GLU A 366 -16.45 12.10 19.45
N CYS A 367 -15.63 11.11 19.14
CA CYS A 367 -14.24 11.29 18.75
C CYS A 367 -13.92 10.44 17.52
N PHE A 368 -13.15 10.99 16.59
CA PHE A 368 -12.68 10.27 15.40
C PHE A 368 -11.20 10.51 15.14
N ALA A 369 -10.54 9.53 14.53
CA ALA A 369 -9.14 9.64 14.16
C ALA A 369 -9.00 10.59 12.96
N LEU A 370 -8.14 11.60 13.07
CA LEU A 370 -7.95 12.62 12.04
C LEU A 370 -7.41 12.05 10.72
N VAL A 371 -6.68 10.93 10.78
CA VAL A 371 -6.22 10.17 9.59
C VAL A 371 -7.37 9.59 8.76
N LEU A 372 -8.54 9.40 9.36
CA LEU A 372 -9.75 8.91 8.69
C LEU A 372 -10.58 10.05 8.09
N MET A 373 -10.22 11.30 8.39
CA MET A 373 -10.95 12.46 7.92
C MET A 373 -10.44 12.91 6.57
N PHE A 374 -11.10 12.39 5.55
CA PHE A 374 -11.02 12.96 4.22
C PHE A 374 -11.47 14.43 4.28
N ASN A 375 -10.76 15.32 3.58
CA ASN A 375 -11.09 16.73 3.46
C ASN A 375 -12.55 16.88 2.96
N PRO A 376 -13.52 17.22 3.83
CA PRO A 376 -14.91 16.99 3.50
C PRO A 376 -15.36 18.13 2.60
N ARG A 377 -15.53 17.79 1.32
CA ARG A 377 -16.02 18.73 0.30
C ARG A 377 -17.49 19.02 0.56
N VAL A 378 -17.96 20.19 0.15
CA VAL A 378 -19.38 20.49 0.04
C VAL A 378 -20.09 19.33 -0.69
N GLY A 379 -21.19 18.83 -0.11
CA GLY A 379 -21.96 17.68 -0.57
C GLY A 379 -21.50 16.33 -0.03
N ALA A 380 -20.39 16.25 0.72
CA ALA A 380 -19.98 15.01 1.37
C ALA A 380 -20.97 14.66 2.50
N ARG A 381 -21.53 13.44 2.46
CA ARG A 381 -22.53 12.96 3.43
C ARG A 381 -22.20 11.56 3.96
N TRP A 382 -22.33 11.33 5.27
CA TRP A 382 -22.04 10.04 5.92
C TRP A 382 -22.97 9.74 7.11
N PRO A 383 -23.25 8.45 7.41
CA PRO A 383 -23.96 8.04 8.62
C PRO A 383 -23.00 7.75 9.77
N SER A 384 -23.41 8.04 11.01
CA SER A 384 -22.66 7.66 12.22
C SER A 384 -23.58 7.70 13.47
N ARG A 385 -22.99 7.65 14.67
CA ARG A 385 -23.69 7.63 15.96
C ARG A 385 -22.84 8.31 17.03
N PHE A 386 -23.44 9.19 17.82
CA PHE A 386 -22.82 9.80 19.01
C PHE A 386 -22.59 8.76 20.12
N ASP A 387 -21.67 9.05 21.04
CA ASP A 387 -21.35 8.18 22.18
C ASP A 387 -22.57 7.88 23.07
N GLN A 388 -23.55 8.80 23.09
CA GLN A 388 -24.82 8.67 23.83
C GLN A 388 -25.83 7.75 23.13
N GLY A 389 -25.51 7.26 21.92
CA GLY A 389 -26.30 6.28 21.19
C GLY A 389 -27.22 6.87 20.11
N ASN A 390 -27.34 8.19 20.00
CA ASN A 390 -28.13 8.85 18.96
C ASN A 390 -27.47 8.68 17.59
N ALA A 391 -28.17 8.03 16.65
CA ALA A 391 -27.70 7.89 15.27
C ALA A 391 -27.94 9.18 14.49
N TYR A 392 -27.07 9.50 13.53
CA TYR A 392 -27.21 10.70 12.72
C TYR A 392 -26.72 10.51 11.27
N TRP A 393 -27.14 11.41 10.38
CA TRP A 393 -26.46 11.68 9.10
C TRP A 393 -25.77 13.04 9.18
N ALA A 394 -24.50 13.11 8.80
CA ALA A 394 -23.78 14.37 8.67
C ALA A 394 -23.54 14.69 7.20
N GLU A 395 -23.68 15.95 6.83
CA GLU A 395 -23.40 16.47 5.49
C GLU A 395 -22.64 17.79 5.56
N ILE A 396 -21.60 17.98 4.75
CA ILE A 396 -20.98 19.29 4.59
C ILE A 396 -21.78 20.10 3.57
N THR A 397 -22.24 21.26 4.00
CA THR A 397 -22.95 22.23 3.16
C THR A 397 -22.10 23.48 2.98
N ASP A 398 -22.20 24.13 1.82
CA ASP A 398 -21.37 25.27 1.47
C ASP A 398 -21.68 26.49 2.33
N GLY A 399 -20.62 27.20 2.70
CA GLY A 399 -20.68 28.41 3.49
C GLY A 399 -21.19 28.19 4.91
N ARG A 400 -21.36 29.32 5.61
CA ARG A 400 -22.08 29.43 6.89
C ARG A 400 -23.26 30.33 6.56
N ASN A 401 -24.47 29.80 6.49
CA ASN A 401 -25.64 30.63 6.26
C ASN A 401 -25.87 31.48 7.53
N GLU A 402 -25.20 32.64 7.59
CA GLU A 402 -25.32 33.65 8.65
C GLU A 402 -26.58 34.51 8.49
#